data_AF-A0ABD0BCP7-F1
#
_entry.id   AF-A0ABD0BCP7-F1
#
_cell.length_a   1.000
_cell.length_b   1.000
_cell.length_c   1.000
_cell.angle_alpha   90.00
_cell.angle_beta   90.00
_cell.angle_gamma   90.00
#
_symmetry.space_group_name_H-M   'P 1'
#
loop_
_entity.id
_entity.type
_entity.pdbx_description
1 polymer ?
#
loop_
_entity_poly.entity_id
_entity_poly.type
_entity_poly.pdbx_seq_one_letter_code
_entity_poly.pdbx_strand_id
1 'polypeptide(L)'
;MHDLHTLPMCNLSKYAKVLIGASIRYGNFHPSLLSFIHAHHEQLEVANAAFFCVNLTARKPEKQTPQTNAYMKKFLRLSPWKPKTLGVFAGALQYSRYNWWQTRIIQLIMKITGGSTDTSKDLEFTDWDKVRGFAREFWSKK
;
A
#
# COMPACT_ATOMS: atom_id res chain seq x y z
N MET A 1 1.53 16.42 2.22
CA MET A 1 1.09 15.02 2.46
C MET A 1 -0.26 15.10 3.14
N HIS A 2 -1.27 14.36 2.66
CA HIS A 2 -2.62 14.36 3.23
C HIS A 2 -2.94 12.98 3.82
N ASP A 3 -3.56 12.96 4.99
CA ASP A 3 -4.08 11.73 5.59
C ASP A 3 -5.49 11.46 5.07
N LEU A 4 -5.65 10.35 4.32
CA LEU A 4 -6.94 9.96 3.77
C LEU A 4 -7.96 9.57 4.85
N HIS A 5 -7.56 9.26 6.08
CA HIS A 5 -8.51 8.99 7.17
C HIS A 5 -9.33 10.23 7.54
N THR A 6 -8.82 11.43 7.24
CA THR A 6 -9.53 12.70 7.46
C THR A 6 -10.49 13.08 6.32
N LEU A 7 -10.54 12.27 5.25
CA LEU A 7 -11.31 12.54 4.02
C LEU A 7 -11.08 13.96 3.49
N PRO A 8 -9.83 14.31 3.14
CA PRO A 8 -9.45 15.67 2.78
C PRO A 8 -10.12 16.10 1.47
N MET A 9 -10.87 17.19 1.50
CA MET A 9 -11.36 17.83 0.28
C MET A 9 -10.23 18.65 -0.35
N CYS A 10 -9.59 18.09 -1.38
CA CYS A 10 -8.50 18.75 -2.10
C CYS A 10 -8.79 18.76 -3.60
N ASN A 11 -8.47 19.88 -4.25
CA ASN A 11 -8.51 19.96 -5.70
C ASN A 11 -7.18 19.38 -6.25
N LEU A 12 -7.23 18.15 -6.73
CA LEU A 12 -6.06 17.42 -7.19
C LEU A 12 -5.50 17.97 -8.51
N SER A 13 -6.30 18.70 -9.30
CA SER A 13 -5.84 19.30 -10.56
C SER A 13 -4.76 20.37 -10.39
N LYS A 14 -4.57 20.87 -9.15
CA LYS A 14 -3.49 21.80 -8.81
C LYS A 14 -2.11 21.13 -8.72
N TYR A 15 -2.05 19.80 -8.71
CA TYR A 15 -0.81 19.06 -8.59
C TYR A 15 -0.41 18.47 -9.94
N ALA A 16 0.87 18.58 -10.28
CA ALA A 16 1.41 17.97 -11.49
C ALA A 16 1.36 16.43 -11.45
N LYS A 17 1.47 15.85 -10.23
CA LYS A 17 1.46 14.41 -9.98
C LYS A 17 0.84 14.12 -8.62
N VAL A 18 0.07 13.03 -8.54
CA VAL A 18 -0.52 12.54 -7.29
C VAL A 18 -0.08 11.11 -7.02
N LEU A 19 0.33 10.83 -5.79
CA LEU A 19 0.71 9.48 -5.37
C LEU A 19 -0.14 9.06 -4.17
N ILE A 20 -0.83 7.93 -4.30
CA ILE A 20 -1.64 7.36 -3.22
C ILE A 20 -0.95 6.11 -2.68
N GLY A 21 -0.72 6.09 -1.36
CA GLY A 21 -0.18 4.95 -0.64
C GLY A 21 -1.16 4.42 0.38
N ALA A 22 -1.34 3.10 0.45
CA ALA A 22 -2.20 2.49 1.47
C ALA A 22 -1.62 1.19 2.06
N SER A 23 -1.72 1.04 3.38
CA SER A 23 -1.34 -0.20 4.06
C SER A 23 -2.53 -1.13 4.24
N ILE A 24 -2.28 -2.43 4.21
CA ILE A 24 -3.28 -3.43 4.63
C ILE A 24 -3.23 -3.62 6.14
N ARG A 25 -4.38 -3.50 6.79
CA ARG A 25 -4.57 -3.85 8.20
C ARG A 25 -5.70 -4.86 8.32
N TYR A 26 -5.46 -5.93 9.06
CA TYR A 26 -6.44 -7.00 9.29
C TYR A 26 -7.10 -7.51 7.99
N GLY A 27 -6.29 -7.64 6.92
CA GLY A 27 -6.75 -8.16 5.63
C GLY A 27 -7.51 -7.17 4.73
N ASN A 28 -7.63 -5.90 5.09
CA ASN A 28 -8.33 -4.91 4.28
C ASN A 28 -7.59 -3.58 4.17
N PHE A 29 -7.90 -2.82 3.13
CA PHE A 29 -7.60 -1.39 3.09
C PHE A 29 -8.56 -0.65 4.01
N HIS A 30 -8.14 0.51 4.52
CA HIS A 30 -9.04 1.40 5.24
C HIS A 30 -10.16 1.89 4.29
N PRO A 31 -11.44 1.94 4.70
CA PRO A 31 -12.55 2.36 3.84
C PRO A 31 -12.35 3.72 3.18
N SER A 32 -11.69 4.64 3.89
CA SER A 32 -11.43 5.99 3.39
C SER A 32 -10.60 6.04 2.10
N LEU A 33 -9.81 5.00 1.80
CA LEU A 33 -9.10 4.90 0.52
C LEU A 33 -10.09 4.88 -0.65
N LEU A 34 -11.08 3.99 -0.59
CA LEU A 34 -12.07 3.88 -1.66
C LEU A 34 -13.00 5.09 -1.67
N SER A 35 -13.41 5.61 -0.51
CA SER A 35 -14.21 6.84 -0.43
C SER A 35 -13.50 8.02 -1.11
N PHE A 36 -12.20 8.21 -0.86
CA PHE A 36 -11.41 9.25 -1.50
C PHE A 36 -11.32 9.04 -3.01
N ILE A 37 -11.06 7.81 -3.46
CA ILE A 37 -10.98 7.51 -4.90
C ILE A 37 -12.33 7.76 -5.58
N HIS A 38 -13.45 7.35 -4.99
CA HIS A 38 -14.77 7.63 -5.56
C HIS A 38 -15.00 9.13 -5.76
N ALA A 39 -14.63 9.94 -4.77
CA ALA A 39 -14.78 11.38 -4.84
C ALA A 39 -13.85 12.07 -5.85
N HIS A 40 -12.69 11.48 -6.17
CA HIS A 40 -11.63 12.16 -6.93
C HIS A 40 -11.11 11.43 -8.18
N HIS A 41 -11.71 10.31 -8.58
CA HIS A 41 -11.18 9.44 -9.65
C HIS A 41 -10.90 10.17 -10.99
N GLU A 42 -11.77 11.08 -11.41
CA GLU A 42 -11.55 11.88 -12.63
C GLU A 42 -10.30 12.75 -12.53
N GLN A 43 -10.10 13.41 -11.39
CA GLN A 43 -8.92 14.26 -11.16
C GLN A 43 -7.64 13.42 -11.02
N LEU A 44 -7.74 12.21 -10.46
CA LEU A 44 -6.62 11.27 -10.37
C LEU A 44 -6.15 10.80 -11.75
N GLU A 45 -7.08 10.61 -12.69
CA GLU A 45 -6.74 10.26 -14.07
C GLU A 45 -5.99 11.40 -14.77
N VAL A 46 -6.48 12.64 -14.61
CA VAL A 46 -5.85 13.83 -15.19
C VAL A 46 -4.47 14.11 -14.58
N ALA A 47 -4.32 13.91 -13.27
CA ALA A 47 -3.06 14.15 -12.55
C ALA A 47 -2.02 13.03 -12.70
N ASN A 48 -2.23 12.09 -13.66
CA ASN A 48 -1.40 10.92 -13.89
C ASN A 48 -1.00 10.20 -12.59
N ALA A 49 -2.00 9.93 -11.76
CA ALA A 49 -1.76 9.45 -10.42
C ALA A 49 -1.22 8.01 -10.39
N ALA A 50 -0.44 7.70 -9.35
CA ALA A 50 0.05 6.35 -9.09
C ALA A 50 -0.45 5.81 -7.75
N PHE A 51 -0.46 4.49 -7.62
CA PHE A 51 -0.87 3.81 -6.40
C PHE A 51 0.18 2.81 -5.96
N PHE A 52 0.43 2.72 -4.65
CA PHE A 52 1.15 1.59 -4.08
C PHE A 52 0.46 1.07 -2.82
N CYS A 53 0.60 -0.24 -2.58
CA CYS A 53 0.15 -0.85 -1.34
C CYS A 53 1.30 -1.47 -0.55
N VAL A 54 1.17 -1.41 0.78
CA VAL A 54 2.11 -2.02 1.71
C VAL A 54 1.42 -3.16 2.46
N ASN A 55 1.98 -4.37 2.38
CA ASN A 55 1.47 -5.53 3.10
C ASN A 55 2.57 -6.57 3.32
N LEU A 56 2.64 -7.15 4.53
CA LEU A 56 3.69 -8.11 4.93
C LEU A 56 3.76 -9.38 4.05
N THR A 57 2.68 -9.73 3.34
CA THR A 57 2.70 -10.90 2.45
C THR A 57 3.52 -10.66 1.19
N ALA A 58 3.76 -9.40 0.81
CA ALA A 58 4.59 -9.02 -0.33
C ALA A 58 6.08 -9.31 -0.13
N ARG A 59 6.52 -9.75 1.06
CA ARG A 59 7.88 -10.28 1.27
C ARG A 59 8.12 -11.60 0.51
N LYS A 60 7.03 -12.28 0.14
CA LYS A 60 7.11 -13.54 -0.58
C LYS A 60 7.24 -13.29 -2.09
N PRO A 61 8.16 -13.96 -2.80
CA PRO A 61 8.38 -13.71 -4.22
C PRO A 61 7.13 -13.89 -5.09
N GLU A 62 6.25 -14.81 -4.71
CA GLU A 62 5.01 -15.09 -5.42
C GLU A 62 3.87 -14.11 -5.11
N LYS A 63 4.09 -13.10 -4.24
CA LYS A 63 3.07 -12.09 -3.84
C LYS A 63 3.55 -10.64 -3.94
N GLN A 64 4.76 -10.44 -4.47
CA GLN A 64 5.43 -9.14 -4.45
C GLN A 64 5.08 -8.23 -5.63
N THR A 65 4.32 -8.66 -6.64
CA THR A 65 3.99 -7.82 -7.82
C THR A 65 2.51 -7.44 -7.86
N PRO A 66 2.13 -6.36 -8.56
CA PRO A 66 0.72 -6.01 -8.73
C PRO A 66 -0.14 -7.16 -9.30
N GLN A 67 0.44 -7.99 -10.17
CA GLN A 67 -0.21 -9.12 -10.84
C GLN A 67 -0.34 -10.36 -9.97
N THR A 68 0.40 -10.47 -8.87
CA THR A 68 0.34 -11.63 -7.98
C THR A 68 -0.23 -11.29 -6.60
N ASN A 69 -0.15 -10.03 -6.19
CA ASN A 69 -0.66 -9.59 -4.89
C ASN A 69 -2.20 -9.56 -4.85
N ALA A 70 -2.79 -10.36 -3.96
CA ALA A 70 -4.24 -10.47 -3.81
C ALA A 70 -4.92 -9.13 -3.42
N TYR A 71 -4.24 -8.30 -2.61
CA TYR A 71 -4.79 -7.01 -2.20
C TYR A 71 -4.77 -6.00 -3.34
N MET A 72 -3.71 -5.97 -4.15
CA MET A 72 -3.67 -5.14 -5.35
C MET A 72 -4.78 -5.57 -6.34
N LYS A 73 -4.96 -6.87 -6.57
CA LYS A 73 -6.07 -7.38 -7.40
C LYS A 73 -7.43 -6.97 -6.86
N LYS A 74 -7.64 -7.09 -5.54
CA LYS A 74 -8.89 -6.66 -4.88
C LYS A 74 -9.12 -5.16 -5.06
N PHE A 75 -8.09 -4.33 -4.86
CA PHE A 75 -8.15 -2.89 -5.10
C PHE A 75 -8.56 -2.58 -6.53
N LEU A 76 -7.83 -3.13 -7.51
CA LEU A 76 -8.13 -2.88 -8.91
C LEU A 76 -9.55 -3.34 -9.27
N ARG A 77 -10.06 -4.43 -8.71
CA ARG A 77 -11.44 -4.87 -8.99
C ARG A 77 -12.50 -3.92 -8.43
N LEU A 78 -12.28 -3.36 -7.26
CA LEU A 78 -13.27 -2.53 -6.55
C LEU A 78 -13.16 -1.04 -6.88
N SER A 79 -11.98 -0.57 -7.26
CA SER A 79 -11.70 0.84 -7.51
C SER A 79 -12.27 1.28 -8.88
N PRO A 80 -13.00 2.42 -8.95
CA PRO A 80 -13.40 3.02 -10.23
C PRO A 80 -12.19 3.61 -10.99
N TRP A 81 -11.08 3.88 -10.30
CA TRP A 81 -9.85 4.40 -10.87
C TRP A 81 -8.81 3.28 -11.06
N LYS A 82 -8.10 3.30 -12.20
CA LYS A 82 -7.04 2.35 -12.56
C LYS A 82 -5.71 3.10 -12.73
N PRO A 83 -4.84 3.10 -11.69
CA PRO A 83 -3.55 3.78 -11.76
C PRO A 83 -2.65 3.19 -12.85
N LYS A 84 -1.92 4.06 -13.58
CA LYS A 84 -0.97 3.64 -14.63
C LYS A 84 0.35 3.09 -14.08
N THR A 85 0.65 3.38 -12.82
CA THR A 85 1.85 2.91 -12.11
C THR A 85 1.43 2.34 -10.77
N LEU A 86 1.82 1.08 -10.54
CA LEU A 86 1.37 0.26 -9.41
C LEU A 86 2.57 -0.28 -8.64
N GLY A 87 2.62 -0.02 -7.34
CA GLY A 87 3.66 -0.48 -6.43
C GLY A 87 3.12 -1.50 -5.41
N VAL A 88 3.92 -2.52 -5.10
CA VAL A 88 3.64 -3.46 -4.02
C VAL A 88 4.91 -3.65 -3.19
N PHE A 89 4.83 -3.34 -1.90
CA PHE A 89 5.95 -3.35 -0.98
C PHE A 89 5.62 -4.11 0.31
N ALA A 90 6.61 -4.78 0.89
CA ALA A 90 6.42 -5.58 2.11
C ALA A 90 6.34 -4.70 3.38
N GLY A 91 7.04 -3.57 3.38
CA GLY A 91 7.15 -2.71 4.56
C GLY A 91 8.02 -3.33 5.64
N ALA A 92 7.78 -2.90 6.88
CA ALA A 92 8.47 -3.40 8.06
C ALA A 92 7.51 -4.06 9.05
N LEU A 93 8.03 -5.04 9.78
CA LEU A 93 7.41 -5.67 10.93
C LEU A 93 7.99 -5.03 12.18
N GLN A 94 7.21 -4.17 12.84
CA GLN A 94 7.65 -3.39 13.98
C GLN A 94 6.96 -3.87 15.26
N TYR A 95 7.39 -5.01 15.79
CA TYR A 95 6.81 -5.60 17.01
C TYR A 95 6.91 -4.64 18.21
N SER A 96 7.95 -3.82 18.27
CA SER A 96 8.15 -2.78 19.29
C SER A 96 6.98 -1.78 19.41
N ARG A 97 6.18 -1.64 18.33
CA ARG A 97 5.08 -0.66 18.24
C ARG A 97 3.70 -1.28 18.41
N TYR A 98 3.60 -2.59 18.53
CA TYR A 98 2.33 -3.30 18.58
C TYR A 98 1.87 -3.51 20.02
N ASN A 99 0.58 -3.30 20.26
CA ASN A 99 -0.01 -3.75 21.51
C ASN A 99 -0.12 -5.29 21.55
N TRP A 100 -0.36 -5.84 22.73
CA TRP A 100 -0.27 -7.27 22.96
C TRP A 100 -1.21 -8.11 22.05
N TRP A 101 -2.42 -7.63 21.75
CA TRP A 101 -3.34 -8.30 20.82
C TRP A 101 -2.89 -8.19 19.36
N GLN A 102 -2.40 -7.02 18.93
CA GLN A 102 -1.81 -6.86 17.59
C GLN A 102 -0.64 -7.81 17.39
N THR A 103 0.22 -7.94 18.40
CA THR A 103 1.34 -8.89 18.40
C THR A 103 0.86 -10.32 18.19
N ARG A 104 -0.20 -10.77 18.87
CA ARG A 104 -0.75 -12.13 18.70
C ARG A 104 -1.29 -12.37 17.29
N ILE A 105 -2.03 -11.41 16.73
CA ILE A 105 -2.55 -11.50 15.36
C ILE A 105 -1.39 -11.58 14.35
N ILE A 106 -0.39 -10.72 14.52
CA ILE A 106 0.78 -10.69 13.64
C ILE A 106 1.58 -12.00 13.76
N GLN A 107 1.80 -12.52 14.96
CA GLN A 107 2.46 -13.81 15.16
C GLN A 107 1.70 -14.95 14.47
N LEU A 108 0.36 -14.97 14.52
CA LEU A 108 -0.44 -15.96 13.80
C LEU A 108 -0.23 -15.85 12.28
N ILE A 109 -0.31 -14.63 11.73
CA ILE A 109 -0.05 -14.38 10.30
C ILE A 109 1.36 -14.83 9.94
N MET A 110 2.37 -14.47 10.72
CA MET A 110 3.77 -14.84 10.49
C MET A 110 3.96 -16.35 10.56
N LYS A 111 3.35 -17.04 11.52
CA LYS A 111 3.36 -18.51 11.60
C LYS A 111 2.78 -19.16 10.36
N ILE A 112 1.58 -18.75 9.92
CA ILE A 112 0.92 -19.30 8.72
C ILE A 112 1.70 -18.95 7.45
N THR A 113 2.32 -17.77 7.41
CA THR A 113 3.07 -17.30 6.24
C THR A 113 4.55 -17.64 6.29
N GLY A 114 5.04 -18.41 7.27
CA GLY A 114 6.44 -18.81 7.40
C GLY A 114 7.39 -17.63 7.61
N GLY A 115 7.06 -16.72 8.52
CA GLY A 115 7.89 -15.58 8.92
C GLY A 115 8.21 -15.58 10.41
N SER A 116 9.07 -14.66 10.84
CA SER A 116 9.50 -14.55 12.25
C SER A 116 8.35 -14.20 13.19
N THR A 117 8.24 -14.96 14.29
CA THR A 117 7.36 -14.69 15.43
C THR A 117 8.11 -14.11 16.63
N ASP A 118 9.43 -13.91 16.49
CA ASP A 118 10.27 -13.28 17.51
C ASP A 118 9.93 -11.79 17.63
N THR A 119 9.37 -11.41 18.77
CA THR A 119 8.91 -10.06 19.07
C THR A 119 10.00 -9.16 19.62
N SER A 120 11.21 -9.68 19.86
CA SER A 120 12.35 -8.91 20.38
C SER A 120 13.03 -8.04 19.31
N LYS A 121 12.69 -8.26 18.03
CA LYS A 121 13.33 -7.61 16.88
C LYS A 121 12.30 -7.05 15.92
N ASP A 122 12.56 -5.83 15.47
CA ASP A 122 11.89 -5.28 14.30
C ASP A 122 12.61 -5.76 13.03
N LEU A 123 11.85 -6.06 11.98
CA LEU A 123 12.37 -6.59 10.72
C LEU A 123 11.93 -5.72 9.55
N GLU A 124 12.91 -5.24 8.79
CA GLU A 124 12.68 -4.51 7.54
C GLU A 124 12.59 -5.51 6.38
N PHE A 125 11.47 -5.51 5.67
CA PHE A 125 11.28 -6.32 4.45
C PHE A 125 11.19 -5.46 3.19
N THR A 126 11.32 -4.14 3.30
CA THR A 126 11.24 -3.24 2.16
C THR A 126 12.47 -3.40 1.27
N ASP A 127 12.23 -3.80 0.03
CA ASP A 127 13.21 -3.65 -1.04
C ASP A 127 13.25 -2.18 -1.48
N TRP A 128 14.26 -1.46 -0.98
CA TRP A 128 14.43 -0.04 -1.27
C TRP A 128 14.85 0.24 -2.72
N ASP A 129 15.51 -0.70 -3.40
CA ASP A 129 15.82 -0.55 -4.81
C ASP A 129 14.55 -0.60 -5.66
N LYS A 130 13.62 -1.49 -5.30
CA LYS A 130 12.31 -1.54 -5.92
C LYS A 130 11.48 -0.28 -5.67
N VAL A 131 11.54 0.28 -4.46
CA VAL A 131 10.90 1.58 -4.15
C VAL A 131 11.49 2.69 -5.01
N ARG A 132 12.83 2.76 -5.13
CA ARG A 132 13.51 3.71 -6.01
C ARG A 132 13.10 3.55 -7.48
N GLY A 133 13.03 2.30 -7.96
CA GLY A 133 12.59 1.98 -9.32
C GLY A 133 11.17 2.47 -9.60
N PHE A 134 10.24 2.16 -8.70
CA PHE A 134 8.85 2.64 -8.77
C PHE A 134 8.78 4.18 -8.77
N ALA A 135 9.52 4.84 -7.89
CA ALA A 135 9.53 6.30 -7.82
C ALA A 135 10.06 6.94 -9.11
N ARG A 136 11.12 6.37 -9.70
CA ARG A 136 11.67 6.81 -10.99
C ARG A 136 10.67 6.62 -12.13
N GLU A 137 10.02 5.46 -12.19
CA GLU A 137 8.99 5.15 -13.20
C GLU A 137 7.80 6.11 -13.08
N PHE A 138 7.32 6.36 -11.86
CA PHE A 138 6.25 7.31 -11.60
C PHE A 138 6.64 8.72 -12.04
N TRP A 139 7.87 9.14 -11.78
CA TRP A 139 8.34 10.47 -12.16
C TRP A 139 8.51 10.63 -13.67
N SER A 140 8.99 9.61 -14.37
CA SER A 140 9.29 9.67 -15.80
C SER A 140 8.06 9.59 -16.71
N LYS A 141 7.00 8.91 -16.29
CA LYS A 141 5.74 8.81 -17.05
C LYS A 141 5.06 10.18 -17.13
N LYS A 142 4.74 10.65 -18.34
CA LYS A 142 3.93 11.87 -18.55
C LYS A 142 2.46 11.57 -18.36
#